data_AF-A0A1M4J5X6-F1
#
_entry.id   AF-A0A1M4J5X6-F1
#
_cell.length_a   1.000
_cell.length_b   1.000
_cell.length_c   1.000
_cell.angle_alpha   90.00
_cell.angle_beta   90.00
_cell.angle_gamma   90.00
#
_symmetry.space_group_name_H-M   'P 1'
#
loop_
_entity.id
_entity.type
_entity.pdbx_description
1 polymer ?
#
loop_
_entity_poly.entity_id
_entity_poly.type
_entity_poly.pdbx_seq_one_letter_code
_entity_poly.pdbx_strand_id
1 'polypeptide(L)'
;MKHPERRLHHYLGDILNAVERIEKYVKDMQDDDFLASDLVQDAVVRNFEIIGEASKHILQRFPDFANAHSELQLVQAYEMRNFVTHGYQHVSQTGLSQTGPEEISV
;
A
#
# COMPACT_ATOMS: atom_id res chain seq x y z
N MET A 1 -5.30 -2.84 -34.08
CA MET A 1 -5.62 -1.54 -33.46
C MET A 1 -5.45 -1.63 -31.95
N LYS A 2 -4.74 -0.69 -31.33
CA LYS A 2 -4.48 -0.64 -29.88
C LYS A 2 -5.61 0.14 -29.18
N HIS A 3 -6.70 -0.52 -28.75
CA HIS A 3 -7.84 0.11 -28.06
C HIS A 3 -7.42 0.85 -26.78
N PRO A 4 -7.41 2.21 -26.76
CA PRO A 4 -6.96 2.98 -25.61
C PRO A 4 -7.91 2.83 -24.41
N GLU A 5 -9.22 2.81 -24.63
CA GLU A 5 -10.22 2.63 -23.57
C GLU A 5 -10.05 1.30 -22.82
N ARG A 6 -9.77 0.20 -23.53
CA ARG A 6 -9.49 -1.10 -22.90
C ARG A 6 -8.28 -1.06 -21.97
N ARG A 7 -7.26 -0.23 -22.28
CA ARG A 7 -6.09 -0.06 -21.42
C ARG A 7 -6.41 0.75 -20.18
N LEU A 8 -7.20 1.81 -20.30
CA LEU A 8 -7.64 2.60 -19.15
C LEU A 8 -8.44 1.74 -18.17
N HIS A 9 -9.41 0.97 -18.67
CA HIS A 9 -10.21 0.07 -17.84
C HIS A 9 -9.35 -1.00 -17.16
N HIS A 10 -8.32 -1.49 -17.84
CA HIS A 10 -7.38 -2.45 -17.24
C HIS A 10 -6.61 -1.83 -16.08
N TYR A 11 -6.06 -0.62 -16.24
CA TYR A 11 -5.35 0.06 -15.14
C TYR A 11 -6.24 0.38 -13.95
N LEU A 12 -7.47 0.83 -14.19
CA LEU A 12 -8.45 1.05 -13.12
C LEU A 12 -8.79 -0.26 -12.41
N GLY A 13 -8.93 -1.35 -13.17
CA GLY A 13 -9.14 -2.69 -12.61
C GLY A 13 -7.95 -3.18 -11.78
N ASP A 14 -6.71 -2.94 -12.21
CA ASP A 14 -5.51 -3.29 -11.46
C ASP A 14 -5.46 -2.54 -10.11
N ILE A 15 -5.79 -1.25 -10.11
CA ILE A 15 -5.87 -0.44 -8.88
C ILE A 15 -6.94 -1.00 -7.95
N LEU A 16 -8.16 -1.22 -8.45
CA LEU A 16 -9.27 -1.70 -7.64
C LEU A 16 -8.96 -3.07 -7.02
N ASN A 17 -8.49 -4.02 -7.83
CA ASN A 17 -8.13 -5.37 -7.35
C ASN A 17 -7.01 -5.31 -6.30
N ALA A 18 -6.04 -4.41 -6.45
CA ALA A 18 -4.96 -4.25 -5.48
C ALA A 18 -5.47 -3.69 -4.15
N VAL A 19 -6.37 -2.69 -4.18
CA VAL A 19 -7.02 -2.14 -2.98
C VAL A 19 -7.83 -3.22 -2.27
N GLU A 20 -8.68 -3.96 -2.99
CA GLU A 20 -9.49 -5.04 -2.42
C GLU A 20 -8.61 -6.14 -1.77
N ARG A 21 -7.45 -6.43 -2.35
CA ARG A 21 -6.49 -7.38 -1.76
C ARG A 21 -5.86 -6.85 -0.49
N ILE A 22 -5.44 -5.59 -0.46
CA ILE A 22 -4.90 -4.94 0.74
C ILE A 22 -5.94 -5.02 1.86
N GLU A 23 -7.15 -4.53 1.59
CA GLU A 23 -8.26 -4.54 2.54
C GLU A 23 -8.52 -5.94 3.08
N LYS A 24 -8.51 -6.96 2.21
CA LYS A 24 -8.68 -8.36 2.60
C LYS A 24 -7.54 -8.88 3.48
N TYR A 25 -6.29 -8.50 3.21
CA TYR A 25 -5.14 -8.99 3.97
C TYR A 25 -5.08 -8.42 5.37
N VAL A 26 -5.38 -7.13 5.53
CA VAL A 26 -5.37 -6.46 6.83
C VAL A 26 -6.70 -6.58 7.57
N LYS A 27 -7.71 -7.20 6.95
CA LYS A 27 -9.03 -7.35 7.54
C LYS A 27 -8.92 -8.11 8.86
N ASP A 28 -9.51 -7.54 9.90
CA ASP A 28 -9.56 -8.10 11.25
C ASP A 28 -8.17 -8.30 11.91
N MET A 29 -7.09 -7.78 11.32
CA MET A 29 -5.76 -7.75 11.93
C MET A 29 -5.63 -6.54 12.86
N GLN A 30 -5.00 -6.75 14.02
CA GLN A 30 -4.53 -5.63 14.84
C GLN A 30 -3.15 -5.16 14.34
N ASP A 31 -2.74 -3.96 14.75
CA ASP A 31 -1.46 -3.37 14.35
C ASP A 31 -0.27 -4.29 14.71
N ASP A 32 -0.29 -4.89 15.90
CA ASP A 32 0.76 -5.82 16.35
C ASP A 32 0.83 -7.09 15.48
N ASP A 33 -0.32 -7.60 15.02
CA ASP A 33 -0.38 -8.77 14.13
C ASP A 33 0.24 -8.45 12.76
N PHE A 34 -0.01 -7.23 12.26
CA PHE A 34 0.55 -6.76 11.00
C PHE A 34 2.07 -6.59 11.10
N LEU A 35 2.55 -5.94 12.17
CA LEU A 35 3.98 -5.72 12.41
C LEU A 35 4.75 -7.02 12.64
N ALA A 36 4.10 -8.05 13.18
CA ALA A 36 4.71 -9.38 13.37
C ALA A 36 4.71 -10.25 12.10
N SER A 37 4.01 -9.85 11.03
CA SER A 37 3.83 -10.67 9.83
C SER A 37 4.50 -10.07 8.60
N ASP A 38 5.77 -10.43 8.38
CA ASP A 38 6.52 -10.05 7.17
C ASP A 38 5.78 -10.44 5.88
N LEU A 39 5.09 -11.59 5.89
CA LEU A 39 4.32 -12.06 4.74
C LEU A 39 3.17 -11.10 4.38
N VAL A 40 2.45 -10.58 5.38
CA VAL A 40 1.36 -9.64 5.14
C VAL A 40 1.92 -8.28 4.73
N GLN A 41 3.01 -7.83 5.35
CA GLN A 41 3.70 -6.60 4.96
C GLN A 41 4.16 -6.66 3.50
N ASP A 42 4.85 -7.72 3.10
CA ASP A 42 5.29 -7.96 1.71
C ASP A 42 4.10 -7.98 0.75
N ALA A 43 2.99 -8.63 1.13
CA ALA A 43 1.79 -8.67 0.32
C ALA A 43 1.15 -7.28 0.15
N VAL A 44 1.10 -6.46 1.19
CA VAL A 44 0.60 -5.08 1.13
C VAL A 44 1.52 -4.20 0.29
N VAL A 45 2.83 -4.25 0.53
CA VAL A 45 3.86 -3.54 -0.24
C VAL A 45 3.70 -3.84 -1.73
N ARG A 46 3.56 -5.12 -2.09
CA ARG A 46 3.40 -5.54 -3.49
C ARG A 46 2.15 -4.95 -4.14
N ASN A 47 1.04 -4.83 -3.42
CA ASN A 47 -0.17 -4.24 -3.98
C ASN A 47 -0.05 -2.72 -4.13
N PHE A 48 0.66 -2.03 -3.24
CA PHE A 48 0.98 -0.62 -3.44
C PHE A 48 1.85 -0.37 -4.67
N GLU A 49 2.78 -1.27 -5.01
CA GLU A 49 3.53 -1.18 -6.26
C GLU A 49 2.63 -1.27 -7.50
N ILE A 50 1.64 -2.18 -7.48
CA ILE A 50 0.67 -2.35 -8.57
C ILE A 50 -0.16 -1.08 -8.75
N ILE A 51 -0.66 -0.52 -7.66
CA ILE A 51 -1.41 0.75 -7.65
C ILE A 51 -0.56 1.88 -8.24
N GLY A 52 0.70 2.01 -7.81
CA GLY A 52 1.58 3.06 -8.28
C GLY A 52 1.94 2.95 -9.76
N GLU A 53 2.21 1.74 -10.27
CA GLU A 53 2.53 1.55 -11.69
C GLU A 53 1.31 1.79 -12.59
N ALA A 54 0.13 1.30 -12.19
CA ALA A 54 -1.11 1.56 -12.91
C ALA A 54 -1.44 3.06 -12.94
N SER A 55 -1.28 3.76 -11.81
CA SER A 55 -1.49 5.20 -11.69
C SER A 55 -0.55 5.99 -12.60
N LYS A 56 0.74 5.64 -12.63
CA LYS A 56 1.73 6.21 -13.55
C LYS A 56 1.33 6.02 -15.02
N HIS A 57 0.87 4.83 -15.39
CA HIS A 57 0.41 4.57 -16.75
C HIS A 57 -0.81 5.39 -17.13
N ILE A 58 -1.74 5.62 -16.19
CA ILE A 58 -2.90 6.50 -16.41
C ILE A 58 -2.43 7.93 -16.64
N LEU A 59 -1.59 8.47 -15.75
CA LEU A 59 -1.04 9.83 -15.86
C LEU A 59 -0.31 10.06 -17.20
N GLN A 60 0.49 9.09 -17.65
CA GLN A 60 1.28 9.21 -18.87
C GLN A 60 0.46 9.05 -20.17
N ARG A 61 -0.57 8.20 -20.15
CA ARG A 61 -1.28 7.77 -21.37
C ARG A 61 -2.68 8.35 -21.50
N PHE A 62 -3.26 8.83 -20.40
CA PHE A 62 -4.61 9.39 -20.32
C PHE A 62 -4.63 10.66 -19.45
N PRO A 63 -3.81 11.69 -19.78
CA PRO A 63 -3.70 12.90 -18.96
C PRO A 63 -5.04 13.65 -18.83
N ASP A 64 -5.87 13.68 -19.88
CA ASP A 64 -7.18 14.34 -19.84
C ASP A 64 -8.12 13.66 -18.83
N PHE A 65 -8.11 12.33 -18.78
CA PHE A 65 -8.86 11.56 -17.77
C PHE A 65 -8.33 11.86 -16.36
N ALA A 66 -7.01 11.83 -16.17
CA ALA A 66 -6.41 12.10 -14.87
C ALA A 66 -6.72 13.52 -14.36
N ASN A 67 -6.73 14.51 -15.25
CA ASN A 67 -7.09 15.90 -14.91
C ASN A 67 -8.58 16.04 -14.59
N ALA A 68 -9.45 15.33 -15.30
CA ALA A 68 -10.89 15.31 -15.03
C ALA A 68 -11.24 14.60 -13.73
N HIS A 69 -10.38 13.68 -13.27
CA HIS A 69 -10.58 12.83 -12.09
C HIS A 69 -9.49 13.03 -11.02
N SER A 70 -9.24 14.30 -10.66
CA SER A 70 -8.23 14.66 -9.65
C SER A 70 -8.48 14.04 -8.26
N GLU A 71 -9.72 13.68 -7.95
CA GLU A 71 -10.14 13.00 -6.72
C GLU A 71 -9.48 11.63 -6.54
N LEU A 72 -9.06 10.98 -7.63
CA LEU A 72 -8.38 9.69 -7.60
C LEU A 72 -6.93 9.77 -7.08
N GLN A 73 -6.36 10.97 -6.95
CA GLN A 73 -5.04 11.21 -6.36
C GLN A 73 -3.93 10.32 -6.96
N LEU A 74 -3.95 10.13 -8.29
CA LEU A 74 -3.05 9.22 -9.00
C LEU A 74 -1.57 9.61 -8.87
N VAL A 75 -1.27 10.90 -8.67
CA VAL A 75 0.10 11.39 -8.43
C VAL A 75 0.60 10.87 -7.09
N GLN A 76 -0.20 11.02 -6.03
CA GLN A 76 0.13 10.54 -4.69
C GLN A 76 0.26 9.01 -4.68
N ALA A 77 -0.64 8.30 -5.35
CA ALA A 77 -0.59 6.85 -5.48
C ALA A 77 0.69 6.37 -6.18
N TYR A 78 1.13 7.07 -7.22
CA TYR A 78 2.41 6.83 -7.88
C TYR A 78 3.61 7.14 -6.97
N GLU A 79 3.59 8.26 -6.24
CA GLU A 79 4.68 8.65 -5.35
C GLU A 79 4.83 7.71 -4.15
N MET A 80 3.72 7.21 -3.61
CA MET A 80 3.68 6.26 -2.50
C MET A 80 4.45 4.98 -2.81
N ARG A 81 4.44 4.49 -4.06
CA ARG A 81 5.29 3.36 -4.48
C ARG A 81 6.76 3.62 -4.12
N ASN A 82 7.24 4.83 -4.37
CA ASN A 82 8.63 5.19 -4.11
C ASN A 82 8.91 5.24 -2.60
N PHE A 83 7.92 5.66 -1.79
CA PHE A 83 8.05 5.63 -0.34
C PHE A 83 8.08 4.20 0.21
N VAL A 84 7.14 3.35 -0.21
CA VAL A 84 6.98 1.98 0.29
C VAL A 84 8.18 1.10 -0.08
N THR A 85 8.76 1.29 -1.27
CA THR A 85 9.98 0.57 -1.70
C THR A 85 11.25 0.96 -0.91
N HIS A 86 11.25 2.10 -0.21
CA HIS A 86 12.41 2.57 0.56
C HIS A 86 12.18 2.58 2.08
N GLY A 87 10.92 2.58 2.55
CA GLY A 87 10.56 2.87 3.95
C GLY A 87 10.33 1.66 4.86
N TYR A 88 10.07 0.46 4.33
CA TYR A 88 9.74 -0.72 5.17
C TYR A 88 10.95 -1.34 5.91
N GLN A 89 12.18 -0.88 5.67
CA GLN A 89 13.38 -1.40 6.36
C GLN A 89 13.66 -0.76 7.74
N HIS A 90 12.77 0.05 8.30
CA HIS A 90 12.99 0.73 9.59
C HIS A 90 11.74 0.76 10.47
N VAL A 91 11.26 -0.42 10.90
CA VAL A 91 10.50 -0.51 12.15
C VAL A 91 11.30 -1.35 13.13
N SER A 92 11.93 -0.63 14.05
CA SER A 92 12.80 -1.13 15.09
C SER A 92 12.04 -2.09 16.02
N GLN A 93 12.52 -3.34 16.13
CA GLN A 93 12.37 -4.11 17.36
C GLN A 93 13.17 -3.42 18.46
N THR A 94 12.58 -2.47 19.18
CA THR A 94 13.12 -2.03 20.48
C THR A 94 11.96 -1.77 21.41
N GLY A 95 11.67 -2.76 22.26
CA GLY A 95 10.62 -2.64 23.28
C GLY A 95 10.18 -3.93 23.97
N LEU A 96 10.82 -5.08 23.73
CA LEU A 96 10.57 -6.29 24.52
C LEU A 96 11.72 -6.54 25.50
N SER A 97 11.68 -5.85 26.64
CA SER A 97 12.18 -6.42 27.91
C SER A 97 11.79 -5.56 29.11
N GLN A 98 10.78 -6.06 29.83
CA GLN A 98 10.65 -6.07 31.29
C GLN A 98 10.22 -4.78 32.01
N THR A 99 8.91 -4.63 32.19
CA THR A 99 8.34 -4.14 33.46
C THR A 99 7.30 -5.15 33.94
N GLY A 100 7.76 -6.11 34.76
CA GLY A 100 6.90 -6.93 35.62
C GLY A 100 6.71 -6.24 36.99
N PRO A 101 5.58 -6.48 37.68
CA PRO A 101 5.19 -5.72 38.86
C PRO A 101 5.73 -6.34 40.16
N GLU A 102 5.78 -5.50 41.19
CA GLU A 102 5.82 -5.83 42.63
C GLU A 102 7.13 -6.22 43.34
N GLU A 103 7.10 -5.85 44.62
CA GLU A 103 7.92 -6.24 45.78
C GLU A 103 9.27 -5.53 45.99
N ILE A 104 9.24 -4.47 46.80
CA ILE A 104 10.16 -4.37 47.94
C ILE A 104 9.35 -4.11 49.20
N SER A 105 9.25 -5.16 50.02
CA SER A 105 8.86 -5.09 51.44
C SER A 105 10.04 -4.61 52.29
N VAL A 106 9.69 -3.87 53.36
CA VAL A 106 10.48 -3.36 54.51
C VAL A 106 11.27 -2.08 54.29
#